data_AF-A0A536XJA6-F1
#
_entry.id   AF-A0A536XJA6-F1
#
_cell.length_a   1.000
_cell.length_b   1.000
_cell.length_c   1.000
_cell.angle_alpha   90.00
_cell.angle_beta   90.00
_cell.angle_gamma   90.00
#
_symmetry.space_group_name_H-M   'P 1'
#
loop_
_entity.id
_entity.type
_entity.pdbx_description
1 polymer ?
#
loop_
_entity_poly.entity_id
_entity_poly.type
_entity_poly.pdbx_seq_one_letter_code
_entity_poly.pdbx_strand_id
1 'polypeptide(L)'
;MRIWIALLVAPVLALTDQSVAYAVVGWACAHQSAYAIHLVHLIFLGATSACAVMAWQARHHAARSNATADASERDFLVPLATASAALSALTVAAMWIPTWLITSCIA
;
A
#
# COMPACT_ATOMS: atom_id res chain seq x y z
N MET A 1 -15.56 11.17 8.25
CA MET A 1 -15.53 10.57 6.88
C MET A 1 -14.13 10.41 6.29
N ARG A 2 -13.27 11.45 6.26
CA ARG A 2 -11.95 11.38 5.57
C ARG A 2 -10.98 10.30 6.06
N ILE A 3 -11.05 9.93 7.34
CA ILE A 3 -10.23 8.85 7.94
C ILE A 3 -10.62 7.46 7.42
N TRP A 4 -11.92 7.20 7.20
CA TRP A 4 -12.40 5.92 6.64
C TRP A 4 -11.90 5.69 5.22
N ILE A 5 -11.84 6.76 4.43
CA ILE A 5 -11.28 6.72 3.08
C ILE A 5 -9.79 6.35 3.15
N ALA A 6 -9.02 6.98 4.04
CA ALA A 6 -7.60 6.63 4.22
C ALA A 6 -7.40 5.17 4.68
N LEU A 7 -8.30 4.65 5.53
CA LEU A 7 -8.26 3.27 6.02
C LEU A 7 -8.49 2.24 4.91
N LEU A 8 -9.38 2.56 3.96
CA LEU A 8 -9.78 1.67 2.86
C LEU A 8 -8.89 1.82 1.63
N VAL A 9 -8.34 3.01 1.38
CA VAL A 9 -7.51 3.28 0.21
C VAL A 9 -6.26 2.40 0.21
N ALA A 10 -5.54 2.26 1.34
CA ALA A 10 -4.34 1.44 1.41
C ALA A 10 -4.57 -0.05 1.04
N PRO A 11 -5.56 -0.77 1.61
CA PRO A 11 -5.83 -2.15 1.24
C PRO A 11 -6.41 -2.28 -0.18
N VAL A 12 -7.19 -1.31 -0.66
CA VAL A 12 -7.67 -1.31 -2.05
C VAL A 12 -6.51 -1.16 -3.03
N LEU A 13 -5.50 -0.32 -2.72
CA LEU A 13 -4.30 -0.22 -3.54
C LEU A 13 -3.54 -1.55 -3.58
N ALA A 14 -3.39 -2.24 -2.45
CA ALA A 14 -2.74 -3.55 -2.41
C ALA A 14 -3.50 -4.60 -3.24
N LEU A 15 -4.84 -4.60 -3.19
CA LEU A 15 -5.66 -5.50 -4.01
C LEU A 15 -5.57 -5.18 -5.50
N THR A 16 -5.47 -3.89 -5.82
CA THR A 16 -5.34 -3.39 -7.20
C THR A 16 -3.96 -3.77 -7.75
N ASP A 17 -2.90 -3.64 -6.97
CA ASP A 17 -1.54 -4.09 -7.33
C ASP A 17 -1.55 -5.56 -7.73
N GLN A 18 -2.15 -6.43 -6.91
CA GLN A 18 -2.21 -7.86 -7.20
C GLN A 18 -3.02 -8.17 -8.47
N SER A 19 -4.13 -7.46 -8.68
CA SER A 19 -4.98 -7.64 -9.87
C SER A 19 -4.27 -7.19 -11.15
N VAL A 20 -3.58 -6.04 -11.10
CA VAL A 20 -2.83 -5.48 -12.23
C VAL A 20 -1.60 -6.33 -12.53
N ALA A 21 -0.86 -6.75 -11.50
CA ALA A 21 0.29 -7.63 -11.65
C ALA A 21 -0.12 -8.93 -12.36
N TYR A 22 -1.24 -9.55 -11.94
CA TYR A 22 -1.77 -10.76 -12.57
C TYR A 22 -2.16 -10.54 -14.04
N ALA A 23 -2.85 -9.43 -14.35
CA ALA A 23 -3.23 -9.10 -15.73
C ALA A 23 -2.02 -8.87 -16.65
N VAL A 24 -0.92 -8.32 -16.11
CA VAL A 24 0.30 -8.03 -16.85
C VAL A 24 1.15 -9.27 -17.13
N VAL A 25 0.98 -10.38 -16.38
CA VAL A 25 1.78 -11.62 -16.56
C VAL A 25 1.73 -12.12 -18.00
N GLY A 26 0.56 -12.19 -18.62
CA GLY A 26 0.42 -12.71 -19.99
C GLY A 26 1.20 -11.87 -21.02
N TRP A 27 1.16 -10.55 -20.89
CA TRP A 27 1.92 -9.65 -21.74
C TRP A 27 3.43 -9.74 -21.47
N ALA A 28 3.81 -9.77 -20.19
CA ALA A 28 5.19 -9.90 -19.74
C ALA A 28 5.84 -11.18 -20.28
N CYS A 29 5.10 -12.30 -20.31
CA CYS A 29 5.61 -13.54 -20.87
C CYS A 29 5.66 -13.58 -22.40
N ALA A 30 4.71 -12.94 -23.08
CA ALA A 30 4.81 -12.75 -24.53
C ALA A 30 6.03 -11.91 -24.95
N HIS A 31 6.45 -10.96 -24.11
CA HIS A 31 7.59 -10.07 -24.38
C HIS A 31 8.88 -10.47 -23.63
N GLN A 32 8.89 -11.60 -22.92
CA GLN A 32 10.02 -12.07 -22.10
C GLN A 32 10.58 -10.98 -21.16
N SER A 33 9.70 -10.12 -20.65
CA SER A 33 10.08 -8.93 -19.89
C SER A 33 9.50 -8.96 -18.50
N ALA A 34 10.29 -9.46 -17.54
CA ALA A 34 9.96 -9.43 -16.11
C ALA A 34 9.90 -7.99 -15.55
N TYR A 35 10.53 -7.02 -16.23
CA TYR A 35 10.59 -5.62 -15.83
C TYR A 35 9.21 -4.96 -15.68
N ALA A 36 8.24 -5.35 -16.51
CA ALA A 36 6.89 -4.78 -16.44
C ALA A 36 6.19 -5.09 -15.10
N ILE A 37 6.39 -6.30 -14.58
CA ILE A 37 5.80 -6.73 -13.30
C ILE A 37 6.48 -6.00 -12.13
N HIS A 38 7.81 -5.85 -12.16
CA HIS A 38 8.52 -5.08 -11.12
C HIS A 38 8.10 -3.60 -11.13
N LEU A 39 7.84 -3.01 -12.30
CA LEU A 39 7.44 -1.61 -12.41
C LEU A 39 6.04 -1.37 -11.80
N VAL A 40 5.10 -2.31 -11.99
CA VAL A 40 3.78 -2.27 -11.34
C VAL A 40 3.94 -2.25 -9.82
N HIS A 41 4.66 -3.22 -9.26
CA HIS A 41 4.89 -3.28 -7.81
C HIS A 41 5.59 -2.04 -7.27
N LEU A 42 6.57 -1.48 -7.98
CA LEU A 42 7.24 -0.24 -7.55
C LEU A 42 6.27 0.96 -7.47
N ILE A 43 5.36 1.09 -8.44
CA ILE A 43 4.37 2.18 -8.44
C ILE A 43 3.42 2.03 -7.25
N PHE A 44 2.86 0.84 -7.03
CA PHE A 44 1.91 0.62 -5.93
C PHE A 44 2.58 0.62 -4.56
N LEU A 45 3.81 0.13 -4.43
CA LEU A 45 4.62 0.25 -3.21
C LEU A 45 4.95 1.71 -2.92
N GLY A 46 5.29 2.50 -3.94
CA GLY A 46 5.49 3.93 -3.83
C GLY A 46 4.23 4.66 -3.37
N ALA A 47 3.07 4.34 -3.96
CA ALA A 47 1.80 4.95 -3.59
C ALA A 47 1.37 4.59 -2.16
N THR A 48 1.47 3.31 -1.77
CA THR A 48 1.11 2.85 -0.42
C THR A 48 2.06 3.38 0.65
N SER A 49 3.37 3.44 0.36
CA SER A 49 4.35 4.06 1.27
C SER A 49 4.15 5.57 1.41
N ALA A 50 3.82 6.29 0.34
CA ALA A 50 3.47 7.71 0.41
C ALA A 50 2.23 7.92 1.30
N CYS A 51 1.19 7.09 1.15
CA CYS A 51 0.03 7.13 2.05
C CYS A 51 0.41 6.86 3.50
N ALA A 52 1.29 5.89 3.77
CA ALA A 52 1.78 5.59 5.12
C ALA A 52 2.57 6.76 5.72
N VAL A 53 3.44 7.42 4.92
CA VAL A 53 4.19 8.61 5.35
C VAL A 53 3.26 9.79 5.62
N MET A 54 2.27 10.03 4.77
CA MET A 54 1.28 11.09 4.99
C MET A 54 0.45 10.83 6.26
N ALA A 55 0.03 9.58 6.50
CA ALA A 55 -0.65 9.18 7.73
C ALA A 55 0.25 9.38 8.96
N TRP A 56 1.55 9.06 8.84
CA TRP A 56 2.55 9.30 9.87
C TRP A 56 2.76 10.79 10.15
N GLN A 57 2.83 11.63 9.13
CA GLN A 57 2.96 13.08 9.33
C GLN A 57 1.70 13.66 9.98
N ALA A 58 0.52 13.25 9.50
CA ALA A 58 -0.76 13.69 10.05
C ALA A 58 -0.89 13.36 11.54
N ARG A 59 -0.46 12.16 11.97
CA ARG A 59 -0.46 11.79 13.40
C ARG A 59 0.50 12.65 14.23
N HIS A 60 1.67 12.99 13.68
CA HIS A 60 2.71 13.74 14.39
C HIS A 60 2.32 15.22 14.54
N HIS A 61 1.66 15.78 13.52
CA HIS A 61 1.10 17.12 13.59
C HIS A 61 -0.09 17.19 14.55
N ALA A 62 -1.00 16.20 14.50
CA ALA A 62 -2.13 16.11 15.41
C ALA A 62 -1.69 15.96 16.88
N ALA A 63 -0.64 15.16 17.16
CA ALA A 63 -0.09 15.00 18.51
C ALA A 63 0.57 16.28 19.07
N ARG A 64 1.01 17.21 18.20
CA ARG A 64 1.58 18.51 18.61
C ARG A 64 0.52 19.58 18.85
N SER A 65 -0.61 19.50 18.14
CA SER A 65 -1.75 20.37 18.38
C SER A 65 -2.67 19.72 19.41
N ASN A 66 -2.61 20.14 20.67
CA ASN A 66 -3.55 19.74 21.74
C ASN A 66 -5.00 20.17 21.39
N ALA A 67 -5.62 19.57 20.39
CA ALA A 67 -6.96 19.89 19.90
C ALA A 67 -7.99 19.10 20.73
N THR A 68 -8.53 19.76 21.74
CA THR A 68 -9.32 19.20 22.85
C THR A 68 -10.79 18.90 22.54
N ALA A 69 -11.24 18.93 21.29
CA ALA A 69 -12.68 18.91 20.99
C ALA A 69 -13.25 17.54 20.55
N ASP A 70 -12.44 16.51 20.28
CA ASP A 70 -12.93 15.26 19.66
C ASP A 70 -12.00 14.05 19.92
N ALA A 71 -11.36 14.03 21.09
CA ALA A 71 -10.15 13.26 21.37
C ALA A 71 -10.35 11.72 21.42
N SER A 72 -11.47 11.25 21.97
CA SER A 72 -11.61 9.82 22.30
C SER A 72 -11.79 8.91 21.08
N GLU A 73 -12.54 9.34 20.05
CA GLU A 73 -12.73 8.56 18.82
C GLU A 73 -11.50 8.66 17.90
N ARG A 74 -10.84 9.82 17.87
CA ARG A 74 -9.62 10.04 17.06
C ARG A 74 -8.40 9.32 17.62
N ASP A 75 -8.27 9.22 18.94
CA ASP A 75 -7.15 8.52 19.58
C ASP A 75 -7.12 7.03 19.26
N PHE A 76 -8.27 6.41 18.95
CA PHE A 76 -8.33 5.01 18.52
C PHE A 76 -8.19 4.86 16.99
N LEU A 77 -8.82 5.72 16.21
CA LEU A 77 -8.82 5.61 14.75
C LEU A 77 -7.47 5.98 14.12
N VAL A 78 -6.72 6.90 14.71
CA VAL A 78 -5.39 7.31 14.21
C VAL A 78 -4.35 6.18 14.26
N PRO A 79 -4.14 5.47 15.39
CA PRO A 79 -3.22 4.34 15.42
C PRO A 79 -3.69 3.19 14.53
N LEU A 80 -5.01 2.92 14.48
CA LEU A 80 -5.58 1.90 13.61
C LEU A 80 -5.31 2.20 12.13
N ALA A 81 -5.49 3.45 11.69
CA ALA A 81 -5.18 3.88 10.33
C ALA A 81 -3.69 3.78 10.00
N THR A 82 -2.81 4.07 10.96
CA THR A 82 -1.37 3.89 10.75
C THR A 82 -0.96 2.42 10.70
N ALA A 83 -1.56 1.58 11.54
CA ALA A 83 -1.31 0.14 11.52
C ALA A 83 -1.80 -0.49 10.22
N SER A 84 -2.98 -0.11 9.73
CA SER A 84 -3.52 -0.59 8.46
C SER A 84 -2.64 -0.17 7.28
N ALA A 85 -2.21 1.10 7.24
CA ALA A 85 -1.31 1.59 6.19
C ALA A 85 0.05 0.87 6.20
N ALA A 86 0.63 0.65 7.37
CA ALA A 86 1.88 -0.11 7.53
C ALA A 86 1.73 -1.58 7.12
N LEU A 87 0.63 -2.23 7.53
CA LEU A 87 0.30 -3.60 7.14
C LEU A 87 0.10 -3.74 5.63
N SER A 88 -0.60 -2.80 4.99
CA SER A 88 -0.78 -2.82 3.54
C SER A 88 0.55 -2.65 2.80
N ALA A 89 1.41 -1.72 3.22
CA ALA A 89 2.75 -1.56 2.63
C ALA A 89 3.60 -2.82 2.80
N LEU A 90 3.54 -3.46 3.97
CA LEU A 90 4.21 -4.74 4.23
C LEU A 90 3.67 -5.86 3.34
N THR A 91 2.36 -5.87 3.08
CA THR A 91 1.70 -6.86 2.23
C THR A 91 2.15 -6.73 0.78
N VAL A 92 2.20 -5.49 0.24
CA VAL A 92 2.73 -5.23 -1.11
C VAL A 92 4.20 -5.66 -1.21
N ALA A 93 5.02 -5.35 -0.19
CA ALA A 93 6.41 -5.80 -0.14
C ALA A 93 6.51 -7.34 -0.11
N ALA A 94 5.66 -8.01 0.67
CA ALA A 94 5.61 -9.46 0.74
C ALA A 94 5.16 -10.10 -0.58
N MET A 95 4.22 -9.48 -1.30
CA MET A 95 3.78 -9.91 -2.63
C MET A 95 4.85 -9.70 -3.70
N TRP A 96 5.74 -8.72 -3.51
CA TRP A 96 6.85 -8.49 -4.43
C TRP A 96 7.91 -9.60 -4.34
N ILE A 97 8.14 -10.19 -3.16
CA ILE A 97 9.16 -11.23 -2.93
C ILE A 97 9.01 -12.44 -3.90
N PRO A 98 7.82 -13.06 -4.06
CA PRO A 98 7.61 -14.13 -5.03
C PRO A 98 8.03 -13.81 -6.46
N THR A 99 7.91 -12.55 -6.90
CA THR A 99 8.29 -12.14 -8.27
C THR A 99 9.78 -12.25 -8.56
N TRP A 100 10.62 -12.30 -7.51
CA TRP A 100 12.06 -12.51 -7.63
C TRP A 100 12.45 -14.00 -7.56
N LEU A 101 11.64 -14.83 -6.90
CA LEU A 101 11.91 -16.25 -6.65
C LEU A 101 11.37 -17.16 -7.77
N ILE A 102 10.27 -16.76 -8.40
CA ILE A 102 9.59 -17.56 -9.43
C ILE A 102 9.85 -16.87 -10.77
N THR A 103 10.48 -17.57 -11.71
CA THR A 103 10.52 -17.13 -13.11
C THR A 103 9.07 -17.04 -13.59
N SER A 104 8.60 -15.82 -13.88
CA SER A 104 7.19 -15.53 -14.22
C SER A 104 6.71 -16.28 -15.46
N CYS A 105 7.65 -16.79 -16.25
CA CYS A 105 7.41 -17.48 -17.50
C CYS A 105 8.06 -18.85 -17.44
N ILE A 106 7.33 -19.81 -16.88
CA ILE A 106 7.66 -21.22 -17.03
C ILE A 106 7.35 -21.52 -18.50
N ALA A 107 8.39 -21.70 -19.31
CA ALA A 107 8.29 -22.13 -20.70
C ALA A 107 7.65 -23.52 -20.80
#